data_AF-A0A2W7A9S0-F1
#
_entry.id   AF-A0A2W7A9S0-F1
#
_cell.length_a   1.000
_cell.length_b   1.000
_cell.length_c   1.000
_cell.angle_alpha   90.00
_cell.angle_beta   90.00
_cell.angle_gamma   90.00
#
_symmetry.space_group_name_H-M   'P 1'
#
loop_
_entity.id
_entity.type
_entity.pdbx_description
1 polymer ?
#
loop_
_entity_poly.entity_id
_entity_poly.type
_entity_poly.pdbx_seq_one_letter_code
_entity_poly.pdbx_strand_id
1 'polypeptide(L)'
;MDQNTAKNSFVALEGVGKSYLQPNGQTISIIENINCQLQVGEIIALLGPSGSGKSTLMRMIAGLIPPSTGKVLYYNRPLVGLNPGVAIVFQNFALYPWLTVLENVELGLKAKGEAKDTREQKALRMIDVIGLDGFENAYPKELSGGMRQRVGFARALAVEPELLCMDEPFSALDVLTAENLRFELLDLWLEKRIPTKSILIVTHGIEEAVTLADRVIVLGRNPGRIRADLPITLPHYRDRKSPEFQALVDQVYKILTNPDLPDLQQPMTTTSTSEPKQDSQPKYQSLPHVRIGSVAGLLELLEGRQEKDIYRIAQELLLEVDDLLPIVDACKLMDLVAITEGDIQLATMGEKFINSSIDERKAIIRDLLQKHIRLVQQICQLLQAKRNKRISEELVLDILENHFTSKEAQRQLRTAMDWGRYAELFSYDEPSGEIFIESVADIEEPE
;
A
#
# COMPACT_ATOMS: atom_id res chain seq x y z
N MET A 1 27.40 -16.63 -1.33
CA MET A 1 27.21 -15.42 -0.50
C MET A 1 28.54 -14.67 -0.49
N ASP A 2 28.65 -13.63 -1.31
CA ASP A 2 29.90 -12.87 -1.44
C ASP A 2 30.21 -12.11 -0.15
N GLN A 3 31.41 -12.33 0.39
CA GLN A 3 31.89 -11.71 1.63
C GLN A 3 32.03 -10.17 1.53
N ASN A 4 31.84 -9.58 0.34
CA ASN A 4 31.95 -8.15 0.11
C ASN A 4 30.65 -7.38 0.42
N THR A 5 29.49 -8.02 0.30
CA THR A 5 28.17 -7.41 0.59
C THR A 5 27.95 -7.19 2.09
N ALA A 6 28.57 -8.03 2.93
CA ALA A 6 28.43 -7.97 4.39
C ALA A 6 29.17 -6.79 5.05
N LYS A 7 30.10 -6.12 4.35
CA LYS A 7 30.93 -5.05 4.95
C LYS A 7 30.25 -3.67 5.03
N ASN A 8 29.13 -3.47 4.35
CA ASN A 8 28.44 -2.18 4.30
C ASN A 8 26.97 -2.21 4.75
N SER A 9 26.42 -3.36 5.18
CA SER A 9 25.08 -3.41 5.75
C SER A 9 25.09 -3.07 7.24
N PHE A 10 24.10 -2.28 7.67
CA PHE A 10 23.99 -1.85 9.07
C PHE A 10 22.64 -2.22 9.69
N VAL A 11 21.63 -2.55 8.86
CA VAL A 11 20.40 -3.22 9.28
C VAL A 11 20.23 -4.49 8.46
N ALA A 12 19.95 -5.61 9.11
CA ALA A 12 19.61 -6.87 8.46
C ALA A 12 18.33 -7.47 9.05
N LEU A 13 17.55 -8.11 8.20
CA LEU A 13 16.35 -8.87 8.52
C LEU A 13 16.67 -10.34 8.25
N GLU A 14 16.59 -11.19 9.26
CA GLU A 14 16.87 -12.63 9.14
C GLU A 14 15.62 -13.43 9.54
N GLY A 15 14.97 -14.04 8.53
CA GLY A 15 13.76 -14.85 8.71
C GLY A 15 12.60 -14.11 9.37
N VAL A 16 12.52 -12.79 9.19
CA VAL A 16 11.58 -11.95 9.93
C VAL A 16 10.14 -12.26 9.52
N GLY A 17 9.31 -12.59 10.51
CA GLY A 17 7.88 -12.79 10.33
C GLY A 17 7.09 -12.04 11.39
N LYS A 18 5.87 -11.63 11.05
CA LYS A 18 4.95 -10.99 11.98
C LYS A 18 3.56 -11.60 11.84
N SER A 19 3.04 -12.04 12.97
CA SER A 19 1.68 -12.56 13.12
C SER A 19 0.98 -11.91 14.32
N TYR A 20 -0.35 -11.87 14.28
CA TYR A 20 -1.19 -11.40 15.37
C TYR A 20 -2.20 -12.48 15.75
N LEU A 21 -2.40 -12.65 17.05
CA LEU A 21 -3.44 -13.52 17.58
C LEU A 21 -4.77 -12.76 17.58
N GLN A 22 -5.79 -13.34 16.96
CA GLN A 22 -7.15 -12.82 16.97
C GLN A 22 -7.90 -13.25 18.24
N PRO A 23 -8.97 -12.52 18.63
CA PRO A 23 -9.79 -12.88 19.79
C PRO A 23 -10.41 -14.30 19.71
N ASN A 24 -10.66 -14.80 18.50
CA ASN A 24 -11.17 -16.15 18.24
C ASN A 24 -10.08 -17.25 18.34
N GLY A 25 -8.85 -16.89 18.70
CA GLY A 25 -7.71 -17.81 18.82
C GLY A 25 -6.97 -18.11 17.52
N GLN A 26 -7.42 -17.61 16.37
CA GLN A 26 -6.70 -17.77 15.10
C GLN A 26 -5.48 -16.84 15.02
N THR A 27 -4.45 -17.27 14.29
CA THR A 27 -3.25 -16.46 14.06
C THR A 27 -3.25 -15.94 12.63
N ILE A 28 -3.30 -14.63 12.46
CA ILE A 28 -3.15 -13.99 11.15
C ILE A 28 -1.67 -13.66 10.92
N SER A 29 -1.13 -14.20 9.84
CA SER A 29 0.21 -13.89 9.37
C SER A 29 0.18 -12.66 8.46
N ILE A 30 0.93 -11.62 8.83
CA ILE A 30 1.04 -10.37 8.06
C ILE A 30 2.27 -10.39 7.18
N ILE A 31 3.39 -10.90 7.69
CA ILE A 31 4.68 -10.98 7.01
C ILE A 31 5.32 -12.33 7.31
N GLU A 32 5.93 -12.97 6.32
CA GLU A 32 6.64 -14.24 6.48
C GLU A 32 8.02 -14.24 5.83
N ASN A 33 9.00 -14.79 6.57
CA ASN A 33 10.33 -15.13 6.11
C ASN A 33 11.05 -14.01 5.31
N ILE A 34 10.98 -12.78 5.81
CA ILE A 34 11.67 -11.66 5.18
C ILE A 34 13.16 -11.75 5.49
N ASN A 35 13.95 -11.84 4.41
CA ASN A 35 15.40 -11.80 4.44
C ASN A 35 15.86 -10.63 3.58
N CYS A 36 16.48 -9.62 4.20
CA CYS A 36 16.88 -8.40 3.51
C CYS A 36 17.99 -7.68 4.28
N GLN A 37 18.84 -6.95 3.58
CA GLN A 37 19.89 -6.13 4.16
C GLN A 37 19.80 -4.71 3.61
N LEU A 38 19.90 -3.72 4.48
CA LEU A 38 20.00 -2.30 4.12
C LEU A 38 21.48 -1.89 4.21
N GLN A 39 21.98 -1.34 3.11
CA GLN A 39 23.36 -0.89 2.94
C GLN A 39 23.47 0.61 3.17
N VAL A 40 24.66 1.05 3.58
CA VAL A 40 25.00 2.47 3.65
C VAL A 40 25.09 3.08 2.24
N GLY A 41 24.49 4.26 2.06
CA GLY A 41 24.62 5.07 0.85
C GLY A 41 23.58 4.75 -0.23
N GLU A 42 22.51 4.03 0.09
CA GLU A 42 21.40 3.77 -0.82
C GLU A 42 20.08 4.39 -0.31
N ILE A 43 19.24 4.81 -1.26
CA ILE A 43 17.80 4.98 -1.07
C ILE A 43 17.12 3.66 -1.46
N ILE A 44 16.43 3.04 -0.50
CA ILE A 44 15.63 1.84 -0.72
C ILE A 44 14.15 2.23 -0.76
N ALA A 45 13.44 1.83 -1.81
CA ALA A 45 11.97 1.89 -1.83
C ALA A 45 11.38 0.52 -1.52
N LEU A 46 10.52 0.47 -0.49
CA LEU A 46 9.67 -0.66 -0.18
C LEU A 46 8.31 -0.45 -0.85
N LEU A 47 8.08 -1.18 -1.92
CA LEU A 47 6.83 -1.21 -2.68
C LEU A 47 6.00 -2.43 -2.30
N GLY A 48 4.71 -2.36 -2.60
CA GLY A 48 3.79 -3.48 -2.39
C GLY A 48 2.37 -2.96 -2.22
N PRO A 49 1.37 -3.76 -2.58
CA PRO A 49 0.02 -3.25 -2.61
C PRO A 49 -0.49 -3.10 -1.15
N SER A 50 -1.31 -2.08 -0.85
CA SER A 50 -1.91 -1.81 0.49
C SER A 50 -2.20 -3.05 1.36
N GLY A 51 -1.71 -3.10 2.60
CA GLY A 51 -1.88 -4.30 3.46
C GLY A 51 -0.83 -5.41 3.24
N SER A 52 0.16 -5.24 2.36
CA SER A 52 1.32 -6.14 2.21
C SER A 52 2.27 -6.17 3.41
N GLY A 53 2.06 -5.32 4.40
CA GLY A 53 2.90 -5.24 5.61
C GLY A 53 4.07 -4.25 5.53
N LYS A 54 4.14 -3.37 4.52
CA LYS A 54 5.26 -2.39 4.38
C LYS A 54 5.53 -1.59 5.67
N SER A 55 4.51 -0.91 6.19
CA SER A 55 4.64 -0.11 7.42
C SER A 55 4.91 -0.98 8.65
N THR A 56 4.41 -2.22 8.67
CA THR A 56 4.74 -3.21 9.72
C THR A 56 6.22 -3.58 9.68
N LEU A 57 6.79 -3.82 8.49
CA LEU A 57 8.20 -4.10 8.31
C LEU A 57 9.07 -2.90 8.73
N MET A 58 8.71 -1.70 8.30
CA MET A 58 9.39 -0.46 8.71
C MET A 58 9.36 -0.26 10.23
N ARG A 59 8.22 -0.51 10.90
CA ARG A 59 8.10 -0.43 12.36
C ARG A 59 8.95 -1.47 13.08
N MET A 60 9.15 -2.66 12.51
CA MET A 60 10.10 -3.66 13.04
C MET A 60 11.55 -3.19 12.90
N ILE A 61 11.93 -2.60 11.77
CA ILE A 61 13.27 -2.03 11.54
C ILE A 61 13.59 -0.93 12.56
N ALA A 62 12.59 -0.09 12.86
CA ALA A 62 12.70 0.98 13.86
C ALA A 62 12.65 0.48 15.31
N GLY A 63 12.32 -0.80 15.54
CA GLY A 63 12.19 -1.37 16.89
C GLY A 63 10.92 -0.98 17.64
N LEU A 64 9.91 -0.43 16.93
CA LEU A 64 8.62 -0.06 17.52
C LEU A 64 7.74 -1.28 17.81
N ILE A 65 7.87 -2.32 17.01
CA ILE A 65 7.20 -3.61 17.23
C ILE A 65 8.22 -4.75 17.06
N PRO A 66 8.20 -5.78 17.92
CA PRO A 66 9.08 -6.93 17.74
C PRO A 66 8.52 -7.87 16.66
N PRO A 67 9.39 -8.57 15.91
CA PRO A 67 8.98 -9.66 15.05
C PRO A 67 8.41 -10.83 15.87
N SER A 68 7.47 -11.60 15.29
CA SER A 68 6.97 -12.84 15.90
C SER A 68 7.94 -14.02 15.68
N THR A 69 8.66 -14.01 14.56
CA THR A 69 9.70 -14.98 14.20
C THR A 69 10.89 -14.29 13.56
N GLY A 70 12.07 -14.91 13.62
CA GLY A 70 13.30 -14.32 13.10
C GLY A 70 13.78 -13.16 13.97
N LYS A 71 14.67 -12.33 13.41
CA LYS A 71 15.29 -11.21 14.13
C LYS A 71 15.67 -10.07 13.20
N VAL A 72 15.58 -8.85 13.72
CA VAL A 72 16.17 -7.66 13.13
C VAL A 72 17.55 -7.48 13.75
N LEU A 73 18.57 -7.24 12.94
CA LEU A 73 19.93 -6.94 13.38
C LEU A 73 20.25 -5.48 13.09
N TYR A 74 20.91 -4.81 14.03
CA TYR A 74 21.52 -3.49 13.87
C TYR A 74 23.01 -3.62 14.19
N TYR A 75 23.89 -3.30 13.23
CA TYR A 75 25.33 -3.61 13.27
C TYR A 75 25.65 -5.04 13.73
N ASN A 76 25.00 -6.03 13.08
CA ASN A 76 25.13 -7.46 13.38
C ASN A 76 24.74 -7.89 14.80
N ARG A 77 24.07 -7.01 15.57
CA ARG A 77 23.56 -7.33 16.91
C ARG A 77 22.03 -7.39 16.85
N PRO A 78 21.39 -8.38 17.49
CA PRO A 78 19.94 -8.42 17.60
C PRO A 78 19.39 -7.11 18.17
N LEU A 79 18.46 -6.49 17.46
CA LEU A 79 17.77 -5.29 17.89
C LEU A 79 16.78 -5.65 19.00
N VAL A 80 16.91 -4.98 20.15
CA VAL A 80 16.00 -5.12 21.29
C VAL A 80 15.50 -3.72 21.65
N GLY A 81 14.19 -3.52 21.60
CA GLY A 81 13.58 -2.20 21.78
C GLY A 81 13.82 -1.29 20.57
N LEU A 82 13.81 0.02 20.83
CA LEU A 82 13.94 1.05 19.78
C LEU A 82 15.32 1.03 19.12
N ASN A 83 15.35 1.22 17.81
CA ASN A 83 16.59 1.37 17.07
C ASN A 83 17.11 2.81 17.21
N PRO A 84 18.27 3.04 17.87
CA PRO A 84 18.77 4.39 18.14
C PRO A 84 19.24 5.12 16.87
N GLY A 85 19.52 4.37 15.80
CA GLY A 85 19.96 4.90 14.51
C GLY A 85 18.82 5.22 13.54
N VAL A 86 17.56 5.03 13.91
CA VAL A 86 16.41 5.21 13.01
C VAL A 86 15.55 6.39 13.43
N ALA A 87 15.15 7.22 12.46
CA ALA A 87 14.05 8.17 12.61
C ALA A 87 12.95 7.84 11.60
N ILE A 88 11.70 8.15 11.96
CA ILE A 88 10.53 7.90 11.09
C ILE A 88 9.83 9.21 10.78
N VAL A 89 9.52 9.42 9.50
CA VAL A 89 8.55 10.41 9.03
C VAL A 89 7.25 9.69 8.70
N PHE A 90 6.16 10.11 9.32
CA PHE A 90 4.84 9.48 9.17
C PHE A 90 3.98 10.19 8.12
N GLN A 91 3.10 9.43 7.48
CA GLN A 91 2.10 9.91 6.52
C GLN A 91 1.27 11.11 7.02
N ASN A 92 0.78 11.08 8.26
CA ASN A 92 -0.12 12.12 8.81
C ASN A 92 0.60 13.36 9.38
N PHE A 93 1.83 13.69 8.92
CA PHE A 93 2.77 14.68 9.49
C PHE A 93 3.21 14.40 10.95
N ALA A 94 2.29 13.91 11.78
CA ALA A 94 2.41 13.60 13.20
C ALA A 94 3.02 14.76 14.02
N LEU A 95 2.76 16.01 13.61
CA LEU A 95 3.21 17.20 14.35
C LEU A 95 2.32 17.45 15.55
N TYR A 96 2.90 17.98 16.62
CA TYR A 96 2.16 18.42 17.81
C TYR A 96 1.57 19.80 17.53
N PRO A 97 0.24 19.95 17.48
CA PRO A 97 -0.40 21.17 17.01
C PRO A 97 -0.29 22.35 17.98
N TRP A 98 0.06 22.09 19.24
CA TRP A 98 0.27 23.09 20.29
C TRP A 98 1.74 23.47 20.49
N LEU A 99 2.67 22.88 19.72
CA LEU A 99 4.08 23.25 19.72
C LEU A 99 4.38 24.07 18.46
N THR A 100 5.33 25.00 18.55
CA THR A 100 5.85 25.72 17.38
C THR A 100 6.66 24.79 16.46
N VAL A 101 7.06 25.27 15.28
CA VAL A 101 7.98 24.54 14.38
C VAL A 101 9.27 24.18 15.12
N LEU A 102 9.91 25.15 15.77
CA LEU A 102 11.14 24.93 16.54
C LEU A 102 10.94 23.86 17.60
N GLU A 103 9.88 23.97 18.41
CA GLU A 103 9.59 23.02 19.48
C GLU A 103 9.27 21.61 18.96
N ASN A 104 8.61 21.49 17.80
CA ASN A 104 8.37 20.22 17.14
C ASN A 104 9.69 19.56 16.72
N VAL A 105 10.63 20.33 16.15
CA VAL A 105 11.92 19.83 15.69
C VAL A 105 12.83 19.46 16.87
N GLU A 106 12.80 20.24 17.95
CA GLU A 106 13.58 19.97 19.17
C GLU A 106 13.13 18.71 19.93
N LEU A 107 11.93 18.19 19.68
CA LEU A 107 11.30 17.17 20.53
C LEU A 107 12.15 15.89 20.63
N GLY A 108 12.67 15.40 19.51
CA GLY A 108 13.51 14.20 19.48
C GLY A 108 14.83 14.40 20.22
N LEU A 109 15.42 15.59 20.10
CA LEU A 109 16.65 15.97 20.79
C LEU A 109 16.43 16.09 22.31
N LYS A 110 15.31 16.66 22.71
CA LYS A 110 14.88 16.73 24.12
C LYS A 110 14.69 15.34 24.70
N ALA A 111 14.08 14.40 23.96
CA ALA A 111 13.91 13.02 24.39
C ALA A 111 15.26 12.27 24.51
N LYS A 112 16.27 12.61 23.70
CA LYS A 112 17.65 12.13 23.83
C LYS A 112 18.40 12.76 25.02
N GLY A 113 17.82 13.75 25.70
CA GLY A 113 18.44 14.44 26.84
C GLY A 113 19.48 15.50 26.44
N GLU A 114 19.45 16.00 25.20
CA GLU A 114 20.36 17.06 24.77
C GLU A 114 20.07 18.39 25.47
N ALA A 115 21.13 19.15 25.79
CA ALA A 115 21.04 20.44 26.45
C ALA A 115 20.29 21.46 25.59
N LYS A 116 19.63 22.45 26.24
CA LYS A 116 18.75 23.42 25.56
C LYS A 116 19.43 24.16 24.42
N ASP A 117 20.60 24.71 24.65
CA ASP A 117 21.27 25.53 23.63
C ASP A 117 21.71 24.68 22.42
N THR A 118 22.14 23.44 22.68
CA THR A 118 22.53 22.48 21.62
C THR A 118 21.34 22.04 20.79
N ARG A 119 20.21 21.69 21.44
CA ARG A 119 19.02 21.24 20.71
C ARG A 119 18.42 22.36 19.86
N GLU A 120 18.42 23.60 20.36
CA GLU A 120 17.93 24.77 19.64
C GLU A 120 18.78 25.05 18.40
N GLN A 121 20.11 25.04 18.54
CA GLN A 121 21.04 25.22 17.42
C GLN A 121 20.88 24.16 16.33
N LYS A 122 20.76 22.88 16.71
CA LYS A 122 20.53 21.78 15.76
C LYS A 122 19.17 21.91 15.06
N ALA A 123 18.13 22.26 15.81
CA ALA A 123 16.79 22.43 15.27
C ALA A 123 16.73 23.58 14.26
N LEU A 124 17.29 24.75 14.61
CA LEU A 124 17.38 25.91 13.71
C LEU A 124 18.15 25.56 12.42
N ARG A 125 19.29 24.88 12.54
CA ARG A 125 20.06 24.44 11.38
C ARG A 125 19.23 23.52 10.46
N MET A 126 18.45 22.60 11.02
CA MET A 126 17.61 21.73 10.19
C MET A 126 16.45 22.49 9.55
N ILE A 127 15.88 23.48 10.23
CA ILE A 127 14.82 24.35 9.69
C ILE A 127 15.33 25.18 8.50
N ASP A 128 16.57 25.64 8.55
CA ASP A 128 17.26 26.31 7.42
C ASP A 128 17.49 25.33 6.25
N VAL A 129 18.02 24.14 6.54
CA VAL A 129 18.29 23.10 5.49
C VAL A 129 17.04 22.71 4.71
N ILE A 130 15.87 22.66 5.35
CA ILE A 130 14.59 22.35 4.72
C ILE A 130 13.84 23.59 4.19
N GLY A 131 14.45 24.78 4.25
CA GLY A 131 13.97 26.03 3.66
C GLY A 131 12.75 26.63 4.37
N LEU A 132 12.70 26.55 5.71
CA LEU A 132 11.64 27.14 6.54
C LEU A 132 12.13 28.27 7.46
N ASP A 133 13.19 28.97 7.06
CA ASP A 133 13.66 30.17 7.78
C ASP A 133 12.56 31.21 7.94
N GLY A 134 12.45 31.76 9.15
CA GLY A 134 11.41 32.72 9.52
C GLY A 134 10.08 32.09 9.97
N PHE A 135 9.94 30.77 9.92
CA PHE A 135 8.74 30.05 10.41
C PHE A 135 8.98 29.31 11.73
N GLU A 136 10.10 29.53 12.42
CA GLU A 136 10.49 28.82 13.64
C GLU A 136 9.44 28.92 14.74
N ASN A 137 8.79 30.09 14.84
CA ASN A 137 7.77 30.40 15.84
C ASN A 137 6.33 30.12 15.38
N ALA A 138 6.14 29.69 14.14
CA ALA A 138 4.81 29.36 13.62
C ALA A 138 4.29 28.05 14.23
N TYR A 139 2.98 27.95 14.37
CA TYR A 139 2.29 26.72 14.76
C TYR A 139 1.90 25.91 13.52
N PRO A 140 1.76 24.56 13.61
CA PRO A 140 1.42 23.71 12.45
C PRO A 140 0.15 24.12 11.69
N LYS A 141 -0.83 24.73 12.36
CA LYS A 141 -2.07 25.24 11.75
C LYS A 141 -1.86 26.44 10.83
N GLU A 142 -0.74 27.14 10.96
CA GLU A 142 -0.36 28.32 10.17
C GLU A 142 0.44 27.94 8.92
N LEU A 143 0.76 26.65 8.76
CA LEU A 143 1.59 26.12 7.68
C LEU A 143 0.75 25.43 6.61
N SER A 144 1.21 25.46 5.36
CA SER A 144 0.65 24.64 4.28
C SER A 144 0.95 23.15 4.49
N GLY A 145 0.34 22.26 3.71
CA GLY A 145 0.61 20.82 3.77
C GLY A 145 2.09 20.49 3.53
N GLY A 146 2.68 21.04 2.48
CA GLY A 146 4.09 20.86 2.16
C GLY A 146 5.02 21.39 3.25
N MET A 147 4.69 22.55 3.83
CA MET A 147 5.45 23.10 4.96
C MET A 147 5.38 22.20 6.20
N ARG A 148 4.21 21.63 6.53
CA ARG A 148 4.10 20.66 7.62
C ARG A 148 4.94 19.40 7.37
N GLN A 149 4.99 18.92 6.12
CA GLN A 149 5.84 17.78 5.77
C GLN A 149 7.32 18.11 5.95
N ARG A 150 7.76 19.30 5.52
CA ARG A 150 9.13 19.79 5.75
C ARG A 150 9.49 19.83 7.23
N VAL A 151 8.59 20.31 8.09
CA VAL A 151 8.80 20.27 9.56
C VAL A 151 8.95 18.82 10.05
N GLY A 152 8.18 17.88 9.50
CA GLY A 152 8.33 16.44 9.75
C GLY A 152 9.72 15.92 9.39
N PHE A 153 10.26 16.32 8.23
CA PHE A 153 11.63 16.02 7.81
C PHE A 153 12.66 16.64 8.74
N ALA A 154 12.54 17.93 9.04
CA ALA A 154 13.44 18.66 9.94
C ALA A 154 13.54 17.95 11.29
N ARG A 155 12.40 17.58 11.88
CA ARG A 155 12.33 16.85 13.15
C ARG A 155 13.03 15.49 13.10
N ALA A 156 12.85 14.75 12.02
CA ALA A 156 13.48 13.44 11.84
C ALA A 156 15.00 13.58 11.61
N LEU A 157 15.43 14.58 10.85
CA LEU A 157 16.84 14.84 10.51
C LEU A 157 17.62 15.47 11.67
N ALA A 158 16.96 16.24 12.53
CA ALA A 158 17.60 16.92 13.66
C ALA A 158 18.27 15.95 14.64
N VAL A 159 17.72 14.75 14.81
CA VAL A 159 18.30 13.70 15.66
C VAL A 159 19.44 12.92 14.99
N GLU A 160 19.88 13.35 13.80
CA GLU A 160 20.99 12.80 13.01
C GLU A 160 20.87 11.27 12.81
N PRO A 161 19.77 10.79 12.18
CA PRO A 161 19.51 9.37 12.04
C PRO A 161 20.46 8.72 11.04
N GLU A 162 20.92 7.50 11.32
CA GLU A 162 21.64 6.71 10.32
C GLU A 162 20.70 6.23 9.20
N LEU A 163 19.49 5.82 9.56
CA LEU A 163 18.43 5.44 8.62
C LEU A 163 17.23 6.37 8.77
N LEU A 164 16.90 7.10 7.70
CA LEU A 164 15.66 7.85 7.60
C LEU A 164 14.59 6.95 6.99
N CYS A 165 13.62 6.51 7.81
CA CYS A 165 12.46 5.79 7.34
C CYS A 165 11.32 6.76 7.06
N MET A 166 10.61 6.59 5.95
CA MET A 166 9.48 7.43 5.59
C MET A 166 8.28 6.57 5.16
N ASP A 167 7.12 6.79 5.77
CA ASP A 167 5.88 6.05 5.50
C ASP A 167 4.93 6.93 4.68
N GLU A 168 4.88 6.68 3.37
CA GLU A 168 4.10 7.45 2.39
C GLU A 168 4.27 8.97 2.54
N PRO A 169 5.52 9.49 2.55
CA PRO A 169 5.81 10.88 2.92
C PRO A 169 5.22 11.94 1.98
N PHE A 170 4.79 11.55 0.78
CA PHE A 170 4.32 12.49 -0.24
C PHE A 170 2.83 12.33 -0.57
N SER A 171 2.15 11.32 -0.02
CA SER A 171 0.79 10.95 -0.44
C SER A 171 -0.30 11.94 -0.01
N ALA A 172 -0.04 12.75 1.01
CA ALA A 172 -1.01 13.70 1.58
C ALA A 172 -0.91 15.10 0.95
N LEU A 173 -0.08 15.27 -0.08
CA LEU A 173 0.22 16.54 -0.73
C LEU A 173 -0.41 16.56 -2.13
N ASP A 174 -0.70 17.76 -2.64
CA ASP A 174 -1.06 17.90 -4.06
C ASP A 174 0.14 17.53 -4.95
N VAL A 175 -0.14 17.16 -6.20
CA VAL A 175 0.84 16.60 -7.14
C VAL A 175 2.09 17.47 -7.30
N LEU A 176 1.93 18.78 -7.47
CA LEU A 176 3.06 19.71 -7.67
C LEU A 176 3.88 19.89 -6.40
N THR A 177 3.22 20.05 -5.24
CA THR A 177 3.91 20.15 -3.95
C THR A 177 4.65 18.86 -3.62
N ALA A 178 4.05 17.70 -3.87
CA ALA A 178 4.67 16.39 -3.70
C ALA A 178 5.91 16.26 -4.58
N GLU A 179 5.80 16.63 -5.86
CA GLU A 179 6.91 16.57 -6.82
C GLU A 179 8.09 17.45 -6.42
N ASN A 180 7.84 18.71 -6.10
CA ASN A 180 8.88 19.62 -5.63
C ASN A 180 9.59 19.07 -4.39
N LEU A 181 8.81 18.58 -3.41
CA LEU A 181 9.36 18.08 -2.16
C LEU A 181 10.17 16.79 -2.33
N ARG A 182 9.79 15.93 -3.28
CA ARG A 182 10.58 14.74 -3.64
C ARG A 182 11.94 15.13 -4.20
N PHE A 183 11.98 16.07 -5.16
CA PHE A 183 13.23 16.51 -5.76
C PHE A 183 14.11 17.22 -4.74
N GLU A 184 13.56 18.09 -3.90
CA GLU A 184 14.35 18.73 -2.85
C GLU A 184 14.96 17.72 -1.86
N LEU A 185 14.21 16.69 -1.46
CA LEU A 185 14.77 15.61 -0.63
C LEU A 185 15.91 14.88 -1.36
N LEU A 186 15.73 14.62 -2.66
CA LEU A 186 16.74 13.98 -3.49
C LEU A 186 18.00 14.87 -3.60
N ASP A 187 17.84 16.17 -3.78
CA ASP A 187 18.94 17.15 -3.84
C ASP A 187 19.72 17.13 -2.52
N LEU A 188 19.02 17.23 -1.40
CA LEU A 188 19.62 17.16 -0.06
C LEU A 188 20.43 15.87 0.16
N TRP A 189 19.91 14.75 -0.34
CA TRP A 189 20.57 13.45 -0.28
C TRP A 189 21.83 13.40 -1.18
N LEU A 190 21.70 13.77 -2.45
CA LEU A 190 22.79 13.72 -3.44
C LEU A 190 23.92 14.70 -3.09
N GLU A 191 23.58 15.88 -2.59
CA GLU A 191 24.53 16.90 -2.12
C GLU A 191 25.13 16.58 -0.75
N LYS A 192 24.70 15.50 -0.09
CA LYS A 192 25.15 15.09 1.27
C LYS A 192 24.94 16.19 2.31
N ARG A 193 23.85 16.95 2.17
CA ARG A 193 23.48 18.03 3.11
C ARG A 193 22.75 17.54 4.34
N ILE A 194 22.25 16.30 4.31
CA ILE A 194 21.58 15.67 5.44
C ILE A 194 22.49 14.66 6.15
N PRO A 195 22.41 14.57 7.50
CA PRO A 195 23.28 13.71 8.32
C PRO A 195 22.77 12.25 8.32
N THR A 196 22.46 11.70 7.16
CA THR A 196 21.80 10.39 7.01
C THR A 196 22.67 9.43 6.19
N LYS A 197 22.76 8.17 6.63
CA LYS A 197 23.55 7.14 5.95
C LYS A 197 22.77 6.41 4.87
N SER A 198 21.47 6.20 5.05
CA SER A 198 20.55 5.58 4.08
C SER A 198 19.11 6.05 4.27
N ILE A 199 18.29 5.91 3.24
CA ILE A 199 16.86 6.24 3.29
C ILE A 199 16.05 5.00 2.96
N LEU A 200 15.00 4.72 3.75
CA LEU A 200 13.98 3.71 3.44
C LEU A 200 12.64 4.40 3.20
N ILE A 201 12.16 4.39 1.97
CA ILE A 201 10.87 4.97 1.58
C ILE A 201 9.86 3.84 1.44
N VAL A 202 8.79 3.88 2.23
CA VAL A 202 7.60 3.07 2.00
C VAL A 202 6.66 3.86 1.12
N THR A 203 6.32 3.30 -0.03
CA THR A 203 5.38 3.92 -0.96
C THR A 203 4.53 2.86 -1.66
N HIS A 204 3.43 3.31 -2.26
CA HIS A 204 2.68 2.56 -3.25
C HIS A 204 2.98 3.02 -4.69
N GLY A 205 3.48 4.25 -4.86
CA GLY A 205 3.78 4.82 -6.18
C GLY A 205 5.02 4.19 -6.83
N ILE A 206 4.80 3.48 -7.95
CA ILE A 206 5.87 2.83 -8.71
C ILE A 206 6.84 3.86 -9.30
N GLU A 207 6.32 4.90 -9.96
CA GLU A 207 7.17 5.95 -10.54
C GLU A 207 7.98 6.68 -9.47
N GLU A 208 7.43 6.89 -8.28
CA GLU A 208 8.13 7.50 -7.16
C GLU A 208 9.31 6.63 -6.73
N ALA A 209 9.08 5.32 -6.55
CA ALA A 209 10.12 4.37 -6.22
C ALA A 209 11.22 4.34 -7.29
N VAL A 210 10.86 4.26 -8.57
CA VAL A 210 11.82 4.24 -9.69
C VAL A 210 12.45 5.61 -9.92
N THR A 211 11.89 6.70 -9.44
CA THR A 211 12.51 8.03 -9.51
C THR A 211 13.57 8.23 -8.41
N LEU A 212 13.27 7.79 -7.19
CA LEU A 212 14.06 8.11 -5.99
C LEU A 212 15.05 7.01 -5.58
N ALA A 213 14.71 5.74 -5.75
CA ALA A 213 15.45 4.66 -5.11
C ALA A 213 16.63 4.15 -5.94
N ASP A 214 17.72 3.80 -5.28
CA ASP A 214 18.80 2.98 -5.84
C ASP A 214 18.40 1.50 -5.89
N ARG A 215 17.42 1.10 -5.07
CA ARG A 215 16.96 -0.28 -4.93
C ARG A 215 15.48 -0.36 -4.56
N VAL A 216 14.73 -1.20 -5.27
CA VAL A 216 13.29 -1.38 -5.09
C VAL A 216 13.01 -2.80 -4.58
N ILE A 217 12.43 -2.89 -3.38
CA ILE A 217 11.98 -4.15 -2.77
C ILE A 217 10.47 -4.23 -2.90
N VAL A 218 9.97 -5.26 -3.58
CA VAL A 218 8.53 -5.47 -3.80
C VAL A 218 8.00 -6.52 -2.83
N LEU A 219 7.03 -6.14 -2.00
CA LEU A 219 6.30 -7.04 -1.11
C LEU A 219 5.00 -7.54 -1.75
N GLY A 220 4.75 -8.85 -1.64
CA GLY A 220 3.45 -9.47 -1.92
C GLY A 220 2.45 -9.26 -0.78
N ARG A 221 1.21 -9.77 -0.94
CA ARG A 221 0.17 -9.76 0.09
C ARG A 221 -0.19 -11.19 0.52
N ASN A 222 -0.71 -11.32 1.75
CA ASN A 222 -1.41 -12.49 2.28
C ASN A 222 -0.68 -13.84 2.20
N PRO A 223 0.45 -14.03 2.91
CA PRO A 223 1.17 -13.07 3.76
C PRO A 223 2.24 -12.29 2.98
N GLY A 224 2.71 -11.18 3.56
CA GLY A 224 3.75 -10.35 2.98
C GLY A 224 5.09 -11.08 2.88
N ARG A 225 5.59 -11.26 1.65
CA ARG A 225 6.91 -11.82 1.34
C ARG A 225 7.61 -10.95 0.29
N ILE A 226 8.94 -10.96 0.25
CA ILE A 226 9.66 -10.27 -0.82
C ILE A 226 9.47 -11.06 -2.11
N ARG A 227 8.86 -10.42 -3.12
CA ARG A 227 8.67 -10.97 -4.46
C ARG A 227 9.83 -10.64 -5.38
N ALA A 228 10.39 -9.44 -5.21
CA ALA A 228 11.52 -8.98 -6.00
C ALA A 228 12.36 -8.00 -5.21
N ASP A 229 13.63 -7.96 -5.57
CA ASP A 229 14.64 -7.07 -5.01
C ASP A 229 15.49 -6.58 -6.18
N LEU A 230 15.18 -5.38 -6.65
CA LEU A 230 15.63 -4.87 -7.94
C LEU A 230 16.58 -3.68 -7.74
N PRO A 231 17.83 -3.76 -8.21
CA PRO A 231 18.70 -2.59 -8.27
C PRO A 231 18.25 -1.66 -9.40
N ILE A 232 18.23 -0.35 -9.16
CA ILE A 232 17.95 0.67 -10.16
C ILE A 232 19.27 1.30 -10.59
N THR A 233 19.79 0.87 -11.74
CA THR A 233 21.12 1.30 -12.22
C THR A 233 21.10 2.65 -12.94
N LEU A 234 19.94 3.27 -13.12
CA LEU A 234 19.83 4.58 -13.76
C LEU A 234 20.35 5.69 -12.83
N PRO A 235 21.24 6.57 -13.31
CA PRO A 235 21.77 7.66 -12.51
C PRO A 235 20.69 8.71 -12.21
N HIS A 236 20.82 9.39 -11.07
CA HIS A 236 20.02 10.58 -10.79
C HIS A 236 20.58 11.82 -11.52
N TYR A 237 19.77 12.74 -12.01
CA TYR A 237 18.29 12.71 -12.09
C TYR A 237 17.82 11.87 -13.27
N ARG A 238 16.69 11.16 -13.08
CA ARG A 238 16.15 10.23 -14.06
C ARG A 238 15.12 10.93 -14.94
N ASP A 239 15.27 10.81 -16.26
CA ASP A 239 14.25 11.25 -17.19
C ASP A 239 13.12 10.23 -17.23
N ARG A 240 11.95 10.61 -16.70
CA ARG A 240 10.76 9.73 -16.67
C ARG A 240 10.30 9.31 -18.05
N LYS A 241 10.63 10.07 -19.10
CA LYS A 241 10.25 9.76 -20.49
C LYS A 241 11.24 8.84 -21.21
N SER A 242 12.39 8.54 -20.59
CA SER A 242 13.37 7.65 -21.19
C SER A 242 12.84 6.22 -21.29
N PRO A 243 13.10 5.50 -22.40
CA PRO A 243 12.67 4.12 -22.56
C PRO A 243 13.15 3.19 -21.43
N GLU A 244 14.36 3.44 -20.90
CA GLU A 244 14.95 2.65 -19.82
C GLU A 244 14.21 2.85 -18.49
N PHE A 245 13.79 4.09 -18.19
CA PHE A 245 12.98 4.37 -17.00
C PHE A 245 11.61 3.69 -17.10
N GLN A 246 10.98 3.83 -18.27
CA GLN A 246 9.68 3.25 -18.56
C GLN A 246 9.72 1.72 -18.43
N ALA A 247 10.75 1.07 -18.99
CA ALA A 247 10.94 -0.37 -18.86
C ALA A 247 11.08 -0.85 -17.41
N LEU A 248 11.73 -0.08 -16.54
CA LEU A 248 11.83 -0.39 -15.11
C LEU A 248 10.49 -0.26 -14.40
N VAL A 249 9.73 0.79 -14.71
CA VAL A 249 8.37 0.98 -14.18
C VAL A 249 7.48 -0.19 -14.60
N ASP A 250 7.51 -0.57 -15.88
CA ASP A 250 6.76 -1.70 -16.42
C ASP A 250 7.17 -3.02 -15.73
N GLN A 251 8.47 -3.22 -15.51
CA GLN A 251 8.97 -4.41 -14.81
C GLN A 251 8.43 -4.48 -13.38
N VAL A 252 8.53 -3.40 -12.61
CA VAL A 252 8.03 -3.33 -11.23
C VAL A 252 6.51 -3.52 -11.20
N TYR A 253 5.81 -2.93 -12.16
CA TYR A 253 4.36 -3.07 -12.33
C TYR A 253 3.93 -4.52 -12.58
N LYS A 254 4.59 -5.22 -13.52
CA LYS A 254 4.32 -6.64 -13.80
C LYS A 254 4.50 -7.50 -12.55
N ILE A 255 5.51 -7.22 -11.74
CA ILE A 255 5.76 -7.94 -10.49
C ILE A 255 4.67 -7.65 -9.44
N LEU A 256 4.14 -6.43 -9.38
CA LEU A 256 3.07 -6.09 -8.46
C LEU A 256 1.72 -6.71 -8.84
N THR A 257 1.40 -6.76 -10.13
CA THR A 257 0.07 -7.13 -10.64
C THR A 257 -0.09 -8.61 -10.97
N ASN A 258 1.01 -9.32 -11.25
CA ASN A 258 0.93 -10.73 -11.60
C ASN A 258 1.33 -11.62 -10.41
N PRO A 259 0.39 -12.20 -9.65
CA PRO A 259 0.68 -13.06 -8.50
C PRO A 259 1.37 -14.38 -8.87
N ASP A 260 1.29 -14.80 -10.14
CA ASP A 260 1.81 -16.09 -10.60
C ASP A 260 3.27 -16.03 -11.08
N LEU A 261 3.86 -14.83 -11.20
CA LEU A 261 5.29 -14.69 -11.48
C LEU A 261 6.11 -15.32 -10.33
N PRO A 262 7.07 -16.22 -10.64
CA PRO A 262 8.00 -16.75 -9.65
C PRO A 262 8.69 -15.61 -8.92
N ASP A 263 8.82 -15.73 -7.59
CA ASP A 263 9.57 -14.75 -6.80
C ASP A 263 11.00 -14.66 -7.38
N LEU A 264 11.41 -13.48 -7.85
CA LEU A 264 12.64 -13.26 -8.62
C LEU A 264 13.91 -13.30 -7.74
N GLN A 265 13.76 -13.69 -6.48
CA GLN A 265 14.88 -13.88 -5.55
C GLN A 265 15.49 -15.28 -5.72
N GLN A 266 16.37 -15.51 -6.70
CA GLN A 266 17.33 -16.63 -6.58
C GLN A 266 18.69 -16.32 -7.20
N PRO A 267 19.77 -16.42 -6.42
CA PRO A 267 20.85 -17.34 -6.70
C PRO A 267 20.55 -18.68 -6.00
N MET A 268 20.59 -19.75 -6.79
CA MET A 268 20.36 -21.14 -6.40
C MET A 268 21.10 -21.55 -5.11
N THR A 269 20.39 -22.18 -4.16
CA THR A 269 20.90 -23.40 -3.51
C THR A 269 19.82 -24.15 -2.71
N THR A 270 19.80 -25.46 -2.96
CA THR A 270 19.29 -26.57 -2.14
C THR A 270 17.79 -26.71 -1.91
N THR A 271 17.21 -27.56 -2.77
CA THR A 271 16.34 -28.69 -2.44
C THR A 271 15.99 -28.85 -0.95
N SER A 272 14.71 -28.62 -0.63
CA SER A 272 14.04 -29.32 0.45
C SER A 272 12.67 -29.77 -0.04
N THR A 273 12.46 -31.07 0.17
CA THR A 273 11.34 -31.92 -0.19
C THR A 273 10.02 -31.32 0.30
N SER A 274 9.07 -31.11 -0.62
CA SER A 274 7.68 -30.78 -0.28
C SER A 274 6.94 -32.06 0.10
N GLU A 275 6.67 -32.23 1.40
CA GLU A 275 5.58 -33.09 1.86
C GLU A 275 4.23 -32.36 1.68
N PRO A 276 3.16 -33.07 1.30
CA PRO A 276 1.86 -32.46 1.01
C PRO A 276 1.16 -32.05 2.32
N LYS A 277 1.05 -30.74 2.57
CA LYS A 277 0.17 -30.23 3.63
C LYS A 277 -1.29 -30.34 3.18
N GLN A 278 -2.04 -31.05 4.01
CA GLN A 278 -3.46 -31.35 3.91
C GLN A 278 -4.34 -30.09 3.90
N ASP A 279 -5.46 -30.25 3.21
CA ASP A 279 -6.58 -29.32 2.98
C ASP A 279 -6.78 -28.20 4.01
N SER A 280 -6.76 -26.96 3.52
CA SER A 280 -7.29 -25.79 4.23
C SER A 280 -8.53 -25.29 3.50
N GLN A 281 -9.61 -25.07 4.26
CA GLN A 281 -10.89 -24.52 3.82
C GLN A 281 -10.76 -23.32 2.86
N PRO A 282 -11.71 -23.14 1.93
CA PRO A 282 -11.57 -22.11 0.89
C PRO A 282 -11.67 -20.69 1.47
N LYS A 283 -10.61 -19.89 1.25
CA LYS A 283 -10.45 -18.49 1.70
C LYS A 283 -11.37 -17.53 0.92
N TYR A 284 -11.85 -16.45 1.57
CA TYR A 284 -12.50 -15.33 0.85
C TYR A 284 -11.49 -14.58 0.00
N GLN A 285 -11.90 -14.19 -1.20
CA GLN A 285 -11.14 -13.24 -2.02
C GLN A 285 -11.38 -11.81 -1.51
N SER A 286 -10.35 -10.97 -1.54
CA SER A 286 -10.48 -9.54 -1.22
C SER A 286 -11.05 -8.80 -2.42
N LEU A 287 -12.11 -8.02 -2.21
CA LEU A 287 -12.75 -7.17 -3.20
C LEU A 287 -12.05 -5.80 -3.24
N PRO A 288 -11.68 -5.30 -4.42
CA PRO A 288 -11.19 -3.94 -4.58
C PRO A 288 -12.31 -2.93 -4.35
N HIS A 289 -12.01 -1.84 -3.63
CA HIS A 289 -13.01 -0.84 -3.25
C HIS A 289 -13.31 0.15 -4.37
N VAL A 290 -14.01 -0.33 -5.40
CA VAL A 290 -14.43 0.46 -6.57
C VAL A 290 -15.91 0.31 -6.84
N ARG A 291 -16.49 1.28 -7.55
CA ARG A 291 -17.90 1.22 -7.99
C ARG A 291 -17.99 0.55 -9.36
N ILE A 292 -19.11 -0.12 -9.64
CA ILE A 292 -19.35 -0.71 -10.97
C ILE A 292 -19.36 0.35 -12.08
N GLY A 293 -19.75 1.59 -11.77
CA GLY A 293 -19.63 2.70 -12.73
C GLY A 293 -18.19 2.97 -13.19
N SER A 294 -17.21 2.82 -12.30
CA SER A 294 -15.78 2.95 -12.64
C SER A 294 -15.31 1.79 -13.52
N VAL A 295 -15.80 0.57 -13.26
CA VAL A 295 -15.56 -0.62 -14.10
C VAL A 295 -16.13 -0.40 -15.50
N ALA A 296 -17.38 0.06 -15.60
CA ALA A 296 -18.00 0.37 -16.89
C ALA A 296 -17.22 1.43 -17.67
N GLY A 297 -16.83 2.52 -17.00
CA GLY A 297 -16.03 3.58 -17.63
C GLY A 297 -14.68 3.08 -18.13
N LEU A 298 -13.99 2.21 -17.38
CA LEU A 298 -12.74 1.61 -17.85
C LEU A 298 -12.95 0.71 -19.06
N LEU A 299 -13.99 -0.13 -19.06
CA LEU A 299 -14.28 -1.01 -20.20
C LEU A 299 -14.61 -0.22 -21.47
N GLU A 300 -15.41 0.85 -21.35
CA GLU A 300 -15.71 1.77 -22.46
C GLU A 300 -14.44 2.47 -22.97
N LEU A 301 -13.53 2.86 -22.07
CA LEU A 301 -12.25 3.42 -22.47
C LEU A 301 -11.38 2.43 -23.25
N LEU A 302 -11.42 1.14 -22.91
CA LEU A 302 -10.65 0.10 -23.60
C LEU A 302 -11.21 -0.27 -24.98
N GLU A 303 -12.46 0.07 -25.28
CA GLU A 303 -13.10 -0.27 -26.55
C GLU A 303 -12.37 0.39 -27.73
N GLY A 304 -11.89 -0.43 -28.67
CA GLY A 304 -11.22 0.05 -29.88
C GLY A 304 -9.84 0.67 -29.66
N ARG A 305 -9.27 0.62 -28.45
CA ARG A 305 -7.91 1.11 -28.17
C ARG A 305 -6.85 0.19 -28.77
N GLN A 306 -5.84 0.82 -29.38
CA GLN A 306 -4.63 0.13 -29.85
C GLN A 306 -3.60 -0.06 -28.75
N GLU A 307 -3.45 0.93 -27.87
CA GLU A 307 -2.60 0.85 -26.69
C GLU A 307 -3.30 -0.01 -25.63
N LYS A 308 -2.60 -1.04 -25.18
CA LYS A 308 -3.11 -2.07 -24.25
C LYS A 308 -2.33 -2.12 -22.95
N ASP A 309 -1.18 -1.45 -22.91
CA ASP A 309 -0.39 -1.35 -21.70
C ASP A 309 -1.12 -0.46 -20.68
N ILE A 310 -1.41 -1.01 -19.50
CA ILE A 310 -2.19 -0.33 -18.44
C ILE A 310 -1.48 0.94 -17.96
N TYR A 311 -0.15 0.90 -17.89
CA TYR A 311 0.65 2.03 -17.45
C TYR A 311 0.55 3.18 -18.46
N ARG A 312 0.66 2.88 -19.77
CA ARG A 312 0.49 3.88 -20.82
C ARG A 312 -0.92 4.45 -20.88
N ILE A 313 -1.92 3.61 -20.64
CA ILE A 313 -3.32 4.06 -20.51
C ILE A 313 -3.46 5.03 -19.32
N ALA A 314 -2.86 4.74 -18.17
CA ALA A 314 -2.89 5.65 -17.02
C ALA A 314 -2.25 7.00 -17.34
N GLN A 315 -1.09 7.00 -18.01
CA GLN A 315 -0.41 8.23 -18.45
C GLN A 315 -1.28 9.08 -19.39
N GLU A 316 -1.90 8.45 -20.41
CA GLU A 316 -2.76 9.17 -21.36
C GLU A 316 -3.97 9.81 -20.67
N LEU A 317 -4.53 9.13 -19.69
CA LEU A 317 -5.67 9.60 -18.90
C LEU A 317 -5.29 10.61 -17.81
N LEU A 318 -3.99 10.93 -17.65
CA LEU A 318 -3.45 11.76 -16.57
C LEU A 318 -3.87 11.23 -15.18
N LEU A 319 -3.94 9.90 -15.04
CA LEU A 319 -4.25 9.22 -13.80
C LEU A 319 -2.99 8.59 -13.22
N GLU A 320 -2.92 8.52 -11.89
CA GLU A 320 -1.92 7.66 -11.27
C GLU A 320 -2.32 6.20 -11.50
N VAL A 321 -1.33 5.35 -11.74
CA VAL A 321 -1.53 3.91 -12.00
C VAL A 321 -2.25 3.24 -10.82
N ASP A 322 -1.98 3.72 -9.60
CA ASP A 322 -2.59 3.22 -8.36
C ASP A 322 -4.10 3.52 -8.25
N ASP A 323 -4.60 4.55 -8.93
CA ASP A 323 -6.04 4.83 -9.02
C ASP A 323 -6.74 3.89 -10.02
N LEU A 324 -6.01 3.48 -11.06
CA LEU A 324 -6.51 2.60 -12.11
C LEU A 324 -6.51 1.12 -11.69
N LEU A 325 -5.51 0.71 -10.91
CA LEU A 325 -5.29 -0.68 -10.49
C LEU A 325 -6.49 -1.34 -9.79
N PRO A 326 -7.14 -0.71 -8.78
CA PRO A 326 -8.33 -1.30 -8.15
C PRO A 326 -9.48 -1.54 -9.14
N ILE A 327 -9.61 -0.71 -10.18
CA ILE A 327 -10.64 -0.86 -11.20
C ILE A 327 -10.29 -2.05 -12.10
N VAL A 328 -9.02 -2.16 -12.52
CA VAL A 328 -8.49 -3.29 -13.27
C VAL A 328 -8.68 -4.61 -12.52
N ASP A 329 -8.35 -4.63 -11.22
CA ASP A 329 -8.54 -5.80 -10.35
C ASP A 329 -10.02 -6.21 -10.29
N ALA A 330 -10.94 -5.25 -10.24
CA ALA A 330 -12.37 -5.52 -10.25
C ALA A 330 -12.83 -6.13 -11.58
N CYS A 331 -12.37 -5.57 -12.71
CA CYS A 331 -12.64 -6.11 -14.03
C CYS A 331 -12.13 -7.55 -14.17
N LYS A 332 -10.92 -7.84 -13.66
CA LYS A 332 -10.32 -9.18 -13.68
C LYS A 332 -11.09 -10.15 -12.79
N LEU A 333 -11.49 -9.75 -11.59
CA LEU A 333 -12.28 -10.58 -10.69
C LEU A 333 -13.65 -10.97 -11.28
N MET A 334 -14.21 -10.10 -12.13
CA MET A 334 -15.47 -10.34 -12.84
C MET A 334 -15.26 -10.99 -14.22
N ASP A 335 -14.03 -11.38 -14.58
CA ASP A 335 -13.72 -11.97 -15.89
C ASP A 335 -14.14 -11.09 -17.10
N LEU A 336 -14.13 -9.76 -16.90
CA LEU A 336 -14.45 -8.76 -17.92
C LEU A 336 -13.22 -8.38 -18.75
N VAL A 337 -12.02 -8.61 -18.20
CA VAL A 337 -10.74 -8.35 -18.87
C VAL A 337 -9.74 -9.47 -18.59
N ALA A 338 -8.84 -9.71 -19.54
CA ALA A 338 -7.66 -10.54 -19.37
C ALA A 338 -6.43 -9.64 -19.22
N ILE A 339 -5.50 -10.04 -18.34
CA ILE A 339 -4.23 -9.34 -18.14
C ILE A 339 -3.09 -10.27 -18.53
N THR A 340 -2.28 -9.87 -19.51
CA THR A 340 -1.09 -10.62 -19.95
C THR A 340 0.11 -9.70 -19.92
N GLU A 341 1.09 -10.00 -19.06
CA GLU A 341 2.34 -9.23 -18.96
C GLU A 341 2.17 -7.71 -18.78
N GLY A 342 1.10 -7.26 -18.11
CA GLY A 342 0.83 -5.83 -17.88
C GLY A 342 -0.09 -5.19 -18.93
N ASP A 343 -0.40 -5.90 -20.01
CA ASP A 343 -1.40 -5.47 -21.00
C ASP A 343 -2.80 -5.91 -20.57
N ILE A 344 -3.77 -5.00 -20.69
CA ILE A 344 -5.19 -5.24 -20.48
C ILE A 344 -5.90 -5.46 -21.80
N GLN A 345 -6.72 -6.51 -21.85
CA GLN A 345 -7.53 -6.85 -23.02
C GLN A 345 -8.95 -7.13 -22.59
N LEU A 346 -9.93 -6.63 -23.37
CA LEU A 346 -11.33 -6.95 -23.14
C LEU A 346 -11.55 -8.46 -23.34
N ALA A 347 -12.19 -9.09 -22.36
CA ALA A 347 -12.68 -10.46 -22.51
C ALA A 347 -14.04 -10.44 -23.24
N THR A 348 -14.50 -11.60 -23.71
CA THR A 348 -15.80 -11.72 -24.42
C THR A 348 -16.97 -11.19 -23.59
N MET A 349 -16.95 -11.36 -22.27
CA MET A 349 -17.97 -10.80 -21.38
C MET A 349 -17.86 -9.28 -21.23
N GLY A 350 -16.64 -8.73 -21.26
CA GLY A 350 -16.41 -7.29 -21.29
C GLY A 350 -16.96 -6.63 -22.55
N GLU A 351 -16.69 -7.20 -23.73
CA GLU A 351 -17.24 -6.71 -25.01
C GLU A 351 -18.76 -6.77 -25.03
N LYS A 352 -19.34 -7.87 -24.54
CA LYS A 352 -20.80 -8.02 -24.42
C LYS A 352 -21.38 -6.97 -23.47
N PHE A 353 -20.73 -6.71 -22.34
CA PHE A 353 -21.17 -5.72 -21.37
C PHE A 353 -21.24 -4.32 -21.99
N ILE A 354 -20.21 -3.89 -22.72
CA ILE A 354 -20.17 -2.55 -23.35
C ILE A 354 -21.31 -2.40 -24.38
N ASN A 355 -21.55 -3.42 -25.19
CA ASN A 355 -22.55 -3.40 -26.27
C ASN A 355 -24.00 -3.65 -25.81
N SER A 356 -24.22 -3.83 -24.50
CA SER A 356 -25.53 -4.15 -23.92
C SER A 356 -26.27 -2.93 -23.40
N SER A 357 -27.61 -2.99 -23.39
CA SER A 357 -28.47 -2.02 -22.71
C SER A 357 -28.25 -2.02 -21.19
N ILE A 358 -28.77 -1.01 -20.49
CA ILE A 358 -28.60 -0.87 -19.03
C ILE A 358 -29.10 -2.11 -18.28
N ASP A 359 -30.27 -2.63 -18.64
CA ASP A 359 -30.86 -3.80 -17.96
C ASP A 359 -30.08 -5.09 -18.25
N GLU A 360 -29.56 -5.23 -19.47
CA GLU A 360 -28.68 -6.34 -19.83
C GLU A 360 -27.32 -6.25 -19.12
N ARG A 361 -26.73 -5.05 -18.96
CA ARG A 361 -25.50 -4.83 -18.18
C ARG A 361 -25.69 -5.25 -16.72
N LYS A 362 -26.81 -4.88 -16.09
CA LYS A 362 -27.16 -5.34 -14.74
C LYS A 362 -27.26 -6.86 -14.68
N ALA A 363 -27.92 -7.50 -15.65
CA ALA A 363 -28.05 -8.95 -15.72
C ALA A 363 -26.69 -9.66 -15.89
N ILE A 364 -25.78 -9.11 -16.70
CA ILE A 364 -24.41 -9.63 -16.87
C ILE A 364 -23.65 -9.55 -15.54
N ILE A 365 -23.63 -8.39 -14.89
CA ILE A 365 -22.94 -8.23 -13.61
C ILE A 365 -23.56 -9.15 -12.54
N ARG A 366 -24.89 -9.32 -12.53
CA ARG A 366 -25.58 -10.25 -11.65
C ARG A 366 -25.04 -11.68 -11.77
N ASP A 367 -24.93 -12.19 -13.00
CA ASP A 367 -24.40 -13.53 -13.27
C ASP A 367 -22.93 -13.65 -12.86
N LEU A 368 -22.10 -12.66 -13.22
CA LEU A 368 -20.67 -12.65 -12.90
C LEU A 368 -20.42 -12.58 -11.39
N LEU A 369 -21.18 -11.76 -10.66
CA LEU A 369 -21.07 -11.67 -9.20
C LEU A 369 -21.45 -13.00 -8.54
N GLN A 370 -22.54 -13.63 -8.99
CA GLN A 370 -22.97 -14.93 -8.47
C GLN A 370 -22.01 -16.06 -8.85
N LYS A 371 -21.25 -15.94 -9.94
CA LYS A 371 -20.32 -16.97 -10.39
C LYS A 371 -18.93 -16.83 -9.79
N HIS A 372 -18.43 -15.60 -9.67
CA HIS A 372 -17.03 -15.32 -9.36
C HIS A 372 -16.82 -14.68 -7.99
N ILE A 373 -17.84 -14.12 -7.34
CA ILE A 373 -17.69 -13.39 -6.08
C ILE A 373 -18.31 -14.15 -4.91
N ARG A 374 -17.46 -14.87 -4.16
CA ARG A 374 -17.86 -15.72 -3.02
C ARG A 374 -18.65 -14.99 -1.93
N LEU A 375 -18.28 -13.75 -1.59
CA LEU A 375 -18.99 -12.97 -0.58
C LEU A 375 -20.43 -12.68 -1.02
N VAL A 376 -20.62 -12.29 -2.29
CA VAL A 376 -21.96 -12.04 -2.85
C VAL A 376 -22.78 -13.33 -2.88
N GLN A 377 -22.20 -14.46 -3.31
CA GLN A 377 -22.85 -15.77 -3.28
C GLN A 377 -23.38 -16.12 -1.88
N GLN A 378 -22.56 -15.90 -0.85
CA GLN A 378 -22.94 -16.22 0.52
C GLN A 378 -24.03 -15.30 1.04
N ILE A 379 -23.96 -13.99 0.78
CA ILE A 379 -25.02 -13.05 1.14
C ILE A 379 -26.35 -13.51 0.52
N CYS A 380 -26.35 -13.84 -0.78
CA CYS A 380 -27.53 -14.38 -1.46
C CYS A 380 -28.05 -15.68 -0.83
N GLN A 381 -27.16 -16.62 -0.47
CA GLN A 381 -27.55 -17.88 0.19
C GLN A 381 -28.16 -17.64 1.58
N LEU A 382 -27.57 -16.76 2.39
CA LEU A 382 -28.07 -16.41 3.72
C LEU A 382 -29.44 -15.74 3.66
N LEU A 383 -29.63 -14.84 2.68
CA LEU A 383 -30.93 -14.21 2.42
C LEU A 383 -31.98 -15.24 2.00
N GLN A 384 -31.65 -16.16 1.08
CA GLN A 384 -32.56 -17.21 0.62
C GLN A 384 -32.91 -18.23 1.71
N ALA A 385 -31.99 -18.51 2.64
CA ALA A 385 -32.22 -19.44 3.74
C ALA A 385 -33.22 -18.89 4.78
N LYS A 386 -33.39 -17.57 4.88
CA LYS A 386 -34.33 -16.94 5.80
C LYS A 386 -35.69 -16.69 5.15
N ARG A 387 -36.75 -17.04 5.88
CA ARG A 387 -38.14 -16.87 5.43
C ARG A 387 -38.51 -15.42 5.09
N ASN A 388 -37.99 -14.46 5.85
CA ASN A 388 -38.22 -13.03 5.64
C ASN A 388 -37.24 -12.39 4.64
N LYS A 389 -36.31 -13.16 4.06
CA LYS A 389 -35.29 -12.69 3.13
C LYS A 389 -34.52 -11.45 3.63
N ARG A 390 -34.31 -11.35 4.94
CA ARG A 390 -33.62 -10.24 5.63
C ARG A 390 -32.55 -10.76 6.56
N ILE A 391 -31.33 -10.24 6.45
CA ILE A 391 -30.20 -10.54 7.34
C ILE A 391 -29.63 -9.23 7.89
N SER A 392 -29.14 -9.25 9.13
CA SER A 392 -28.39 -8.12 9.69
C SER A 392 -26.98 -8.09 9.09
N GLU A 393 -26.44 -6.89 8.88
CA GLU A 393 -25.05 -6.71 8.47
C GLU A 393 -24.06 -7.27 9.51
N GLU A 394 -24.39 -7.25 10.81
CA GLU A 394 -23.55 -7.78 11.89
C GLU A 394 -23.25 -9.27 11.65
N LEU A 395 -24.24 -10.04 11.20
CA LEU A 395 -24.06 -11.45 10.87
C LEU A 395 -23.03 -11.66 9.75
N VAL A 396 -23.01 -10.79 8.75
CA VAL A 396 -22.08 -10.89 7.62
C VAL A 396 -20.69 -10.38 8.03
N LEU A 397 -20.64 -9.31 8.84
CA LEU A 397 -19.40 -8.79 9.41
C LEU A 397 -18.72 -9.84 10.30
N ASP A 398 -19.45 -10.51 11.19
CA ASP A 398 -18.91 -11.59 12.04
C ASP A 398 -18.26 -12.69 11.21
N ILE A 399 -18.89 -13.07 10.09
CA ILE A 399 -18.34 -14.05 9.16
C ILE A 399 -17.06 -13.51 8.52
N LEU A 400 -17.07 -12.28 8.02
CA LEU A 400 -15.93 -11.63 7.37
C LEU A 400 -14.76 -11.36 8.31
N GLU A 401 -15.02 -11.07 9.58
CA GLU A 401 -14.00 -10.82 10.61
C GLU A 401 -13.17 -12.07 10.95
N ASN A 402 -13.67 -13.27 10.59
CA ASN A 402 -12.85 -14.49 10.61
C ASN A 402 -11.77 -14.51 9.52
N HIS A 403 -11.85 -13.63 8.53
CA HIS A 403 -10.96 -13.61 7.37
C HIS A 403 -10.27 -12.25 7.15
N PHE A 404 -10.84 -11.17 7.68
CA PHE A 404 -10.38 -9.79 7.51
C PHE A 404 -10.37 -9.05 8.85
N THR A 405 -9.60 -7.95 8.93
CA THR A 405 -9.71 -7.04 10.09
C THR A 405 -11.08 -6.36 10.11
N SER A 406 -11.61 -5.93 11.26
CA SER A 406 -12.93 -5.26 11.33
C SER A 406 -13.09 -4.10 10.35
N LYS A 407 -12.07 -3.23 10.23
CA LYS A 407 -12.07 -2.12 9.27
C LYS A 407 -12.11 -2.61 7.82
N GLU A 408 -11.41 -3.69 7.54
CA GLU A 408 -11.39 -4.28 6.20
C GLU A 408 -12.69 -5.04 5.91
N ALA A 409 -13.23 -5.81 6.86
CA ALA A 409 -14.52 -6.48 6.76
C ALA A 409 -15.65 -5.49 6.43
N GLN A 410 -15.69 -4.33 7.09
CA GLN A 410 -16.64 -3.25 6.77
C GLN A 410 -16.48 -2.74 5.35
N ARG A 411 -15.24 -2.52 4.89
CA ARG A 411 -15.00 -2.06 3.51
C ARG A 411 -15.37 -3.13 2.48
N GLN A 412 -15.06 -4.39 2.75
CA GLN A 412 -15.41 -5.54 1.93
C GLN A 412 -16.93 -5.70 1.81
N LEU A 413 -17.65 -5.60 2.93
CA LEU A 413 -19.11 -5.62 2.95
C LEU A 413 -19.68 -4.46 2.15
N ARG A 414 -19.20 -3.23 2.36
CA ARG A 414 -19.65 -2.07 1.61
C ARG A 414 -19.48 -2.23 0.10
N THR A 415 -18.34 -2.74 -0.35
CA THR A 415 -18.10 -3.03 -1.77
C THR A 415 -19.07 -4.09 -2.30
N ALA A 416 -19.28 -5.17 -1.55
CA ALA A 416 -20.25 -6.21 -1.94
C ALA A 416 -21.69 -5.67 -1.97
N MET A 417 -22.05 -4.75 -1.07
CA MET A 417 -23.35 -4.08 -1.07
C MET A 417 -23.52 -3.16 -2.29
N ASP A 418 -22.53 -2.34 -2.59
CA ASP A 418 -22.55 -1.47 -3.78
C ASP A 418 -22.68 -2.28 -5.07
N TRP A 419 -21.95 -3.39 -5.20
CA TRP A 419 -22.00 -4.27 -6.35
C TRP A 419 -23.32 -5.05 -6.43
N GLY A 420 -23.79 -5.58 -5.30
CA GLY A 420 -25.04 -6.32 -5.20
C GLY A 420 -26.26 -5.46 -5.51
N ARG A 421 -26.27 -4.19 -5.06
CA ARG A 421 -27.31 -3.23 -5.37
C ARG A 421 -27.35 -2.87 -6.85
N TYR A 422 -26.19 -2.65 -7.48
CA TYR A 422 -26.12 -2.40 -8.93
C TYR A 422 -26.72 -3.58 -9.73
N ALA A 423 -26.44 -4.80 -9.29
CA ALA A 423 -26.94 -6.03 -9.91
C ALA A 423 -28.39 -6.40 -9.51
N GLU A 424 -29.05 -5.59 -8.68
CA GLU A 424 -30.38 -5.86 -8.11
C GLU A 424 -30.48 -7.26 -7.46
N LEU A 425 -29.41 -7.66 -6.76
CA LEU A 425 -29.36 -8.93 -6.02
C LEU A 425 -29.99 -8.79 -4.63
N PHE A 426 -29.73 -7.66 -3.99
CA PHE A 426 -30.22 -7.30 -2.67
C PHE A 426 -30.01 -5.79 -2.44
N SER A 427 -30.80 -5.25 -1.51
CA SER A 427 -30.77 -3.86 -1.06
C SER A 427 -30.30 -3.80 0.40
N TYR A 428 -29.93 -2.60 0.84
CA TYR A 428 -29.40 -2.34 2.18
C TYR A 428 -30.12 -1.13 2.79
N ASP A 429 -30.59 -1.29 4.03
CA ASP A 429 -31.22 -0.22 4.82
C ASP A 429 -30.26 0.27 5.91
N GLU A 430 -29.67 1.46 5.68
CA GLU A 430 -28.64 2.04 6.55
C GLU A 430 -29.11 2.34 7.99
N PRO A 431 -30.35 2.79 8.25
CA PRO A 431 -30.85 2.98 9.62
C PRO A 431 -31.03 1.68 10.42
N SER A 432 -31.44 0.59 9.78
CA SER A 432 -31.67 -0.69 10.47
C SER A 432 -30.49 -1.67 10.40
N GLY A 433 -29.51 -1.40 9.54
CA GLY A 433 -28.37 -2.31 9.32
C GLY A 433 -28.81 -3.64 8.68
N GLU A 434 -29.90 -3.66 7.92
CA GLU A 434 -30.44 -4.87 7.31
C GLU A 434 -30.14 -4.94 5.81
N ILE A 435 -29.70 -6.11 5.36
CA ILE A 435 -29.59 -6.50 3.95
C ILE A 435 -30.84 -7.33 3.60
N PHE A 436 -31.49 -7.02 2.49
CA PHE A 436 -32.76 -7.64 2.13
C PHE A 436 -32.94 -7.83 0.63
N ILE A 437 -33.79 -8.79 0.23
CA ILE A 437 -34.23 -8.92 -1.17
C ILE A 437 -35.56 -8.18 -1.30
N GLU A 438 -35.63 -7.21 -2.21
CA GLU A 438 -36.89 -6.52 -2.54
C GLU A 438 -37.92 -7.54 -3.02
N SER A 439 -39.05 -7.63 -2.32
CA SER A 439 -40.17 -8.46 -2.73
C SER A 439 -41.20 -7.58 -3.46
N VAL A 440 -41.85 -8.13 -4.49
CA VAL A 440 -42.91 -7.42 -5.25
C VAL A 440 -44.07 -6.97 -4.34
N ALA A 441 -44.19 -7.54 -3.12
CA ALA A 441 -45.21 -7.17 -2.14
C ALA A 441 -44.91 -5.86 -1.38
N ASP A 442 -43.67 -5.36 -1.39
CA ASP A 442 -43.27 -4.13 -0.69
C ASP A 442 -43.50 -2.86 -1.54
N ILE A 443 -43.98 -3.01 -2.79
CA ILE A 443 -44.25 -1.91 -3.74
C ILE A 443 -45.72 -1.44 -3.67
N GLU A 444 -46.59 -2.21 -3.01
CA GLU A 444 -48.02 -1.91 -2.84
C GLU A 444 -48.37 -1.54 -1.37
N GLU A 445 -47.80 -0.47 -0.84
CA GLU A 445 -48.47 0.31 0.21
C GLU A 445 -48.30 1.82 -0.04
N PRO A 446 -49.29 2.47 -0.67
CA PRO A 446 -49.58 3.86 -0.44
C PRO A 446 -50.83 3.97 0.45
N GLU A 447 -50.68 4.59 1.63
CA GLU A 447 -51.73 5.45 2.19
C GLU A 447 -51.25 6.89 2.23
#